data_AF-A0A959UTV0-F1
#
_entry.id   AF-A0A959UTV0-F1
#
_cell.length_a   1.000
_cell.length_b   1.000
_cell.length_c   1.000
_cell.angle_alpha   90.00
_cell.angle_beta   90.00
_cell.angle_gamma   90.00
#
_symmetry.space_group_name_H-M   'P 1'
#
loop_
_entity.id
_entity.type
_entity.pdbx_description
1 polymer ?
#
loop_
_entity_poly.entity_id
_entity_poly.type
_entity_poly.pdbx_seq_one_letter_code
_entity_poly.pdbx_strand_id
1 'polypeptide(L)'
;MVQAGHTVVQDQPVVDALVFSVQAGASYDLGSGNTLNVGGNWSQDGEFITSDGGVRLTGSSLQVLDGLSTLRFHDLELDNPAGARVDADSLLLDGTLQLAQGSFDANGRQVVLVSDASGTARLGPVAPGASYAGALRVQRFVPAGATNWRGLSAPISTGTLAQWKQDFFTAGFPGSHAPSFDSPPGSGILWPSIRTYDESDPGPDMADGLEGPGHITDPFVVGRGYMAWCGDALLTTNEFVIDVRGTPVVAQTPLALPVGWTDTGDPAVDGWNLLGNPLPSPIDFGQIALGADVESEFWVFDPVAGTNAFWNET
;
A
#
# COMPACT_ATOMS: atom_id res chain seq x y z
N MET A 1 4.77 -24.18 -22.79
CA MET A 1 3.34 -24.39 -23.12
C MET A 1 2.86 -25.64 -22.41
N VAL A 2 1.87 -25.50 -21.54
CA VAL A 2 1.11 -26.61 -20.95
C VAL A 2 -0.19 -26.74 -21.73
N GLN A 3 -0.38 -27.90 -22.35
CA GLN A 3 -1.53 -28.17 -23.21
C GLN A 3 -2.75 -28.60 -22.38
N ALA A 4 -3.95 -28.30 -22.87
CA ALA A 4 -5.20 -28.73 -22.24
C ALA A 4 -5.16 -30.23 -21.85
N GLY A 5 -5.66 -30.55 -20.67
CA GLY A 5 -5.66 -31.92 -20.12
C GLY A 5 -4.34 -32.36 -19.47
N HIS A 6 -3.33 -31.49 -19.40
CA HIS A 6 -2.07 -31.77 -18.73
C HIS A 6 -1.91 -30.95 -17.45
N THR A 7 -1.26 -31.56 -16.47
CA THR A 7 -0.78 -30.93 -15.25
C THR A 7 0.74 -31.04 -15.23
N VAL A 8 1.42 -29.91 -15.03
CA VAL A 8 2.86 -29.85 -14.86
C VAL A 8 3.15 -29.36 -13.44
N VAL A 9 4.05 -30.04 -12.75
CA VAL A 9 4.60 -29.60 -11.47
C VAL A 9 6.08 -29.31 -11.70
N GLN A 10 6.52 -28.09 -11.39
CA GLN A 10 7.92 -27.75 -11.45
C GLN A 10 8.68 -28.45 -10.31
N ASP A 11 9.64 -29.29 -10.67
CA ASP A 11 10.46 -30.07 -9.72
C ASP A 11 11.90 -29.53 -9.61
N GLN A 12 12.22 -28.46 -10.35
CA GLN A 12 13.50 -27.77 -10.30
C GLN A 12 13.36 -26.42 -9.60
N PRO A 13 14.37 -25.99 -8.83
CA PRO A 13 14.36 -24.66 -8.20
C PRO A 13 14.21 -23.51 -9.20
N VAL A 14 14.74 -23.67 -10.41
CA VAL A 14 14.66 -22.66 -11.48
C VAL A 14 14.33 -23.35 -12.80
N VAL A 15 13.36 -22.82 -13.53
CA VAL A 15 13.04 -23.21 -14.91
C VAL A 15 13.05 -21.98 -15.80
N ASP A 16 13.64 -22.12 -16.98
CA ASP A 16 13.64 -21.09 -18.01
C ASP A 16 12.65 -21.45 -19.13
N ALA A 17 11.76 -20.52 -19.47
CA ALA A 17 10.83 -20.62 -20.57
C ALA A 17 11.02 -19.46 -21.54
N LEU A 18 11.19 -19.76 -22.84
CA LEU A 18 11.23 -18.70 -23.86
C LEU A 18 9.89 -17.96 -23.96
N VAL A 19 8.78 -18.69 -23.82
CA VAL A 19 7.41 -18.17 -23.74
C VAL A 19 6.69 -19.04 -22.73
N PHE A 20 5.89 -18.44 -21.85
CA PHE A 20 5.05 -19.19 -20.93
C PHE A 20 3.61 -19.18 -21.39
N SER A 21 3.01 -20.38 -21.47
CA SER A 21 1.58 -20.50 -21.72
C SER A 21 0.96 -21.70 -21.03
N VAL A 22 -0.23 -21.50 -20.48
CA VAL A 22 -1.09 -22.55 -19.90
C VAL A 22 -2.46 -22.43 -20.54
N GLN A 23 -2.88 -23.46 -21.28
CA GLN A 23 -4.18 -23.45 -21.94
C GLN A 23 -5.33 -23.72 -20.97
N ALA A 24 -6.54 -23.30 -21.33
CA ALA A 24 -7.75 -23.67 -20.60
C ALA A 24 -7.84 -25.20 -20.40
N GLY A 25 -8.12 -25.63 -19.17
CA GLY A 25 -8.13 -27.05 -18.78
C GLY A 25 -6.76 -27.68 -18.56
N ALA A 26 -5.69 -26.89 -18.52
CA ALA A 26 -4.37 -27.30 -18.06
C ALA A 26 -4.03 -26.64 -16.71
N SER A 27 -3.06 -27.21 -15.99
CA SER A 27 -2.50 -26.60 -14.78
C SER A 27 -0.97 -26.63 -14.75
N TYR A 28 -0.37 -25.56 -14.22
CA TYR A 28 1.05 -25.50 -13.90
C TYR A 28 1.21 -25.12 -12.43
N ASP A 29 1.81 -26.03 -11.65
CA ASP A 29 2.20 -25.79 -10.27
C ASP A 29 3.68 -25.39 -10.24
N LEU A 30 3.94 -24.14 -9.85
CA LEU A 30 5.28 -23.60 -9.70
C LEU A 30 6.04 -24.28 -8.56
N GLY A 31 5.34 -24.77 -7.54
CA GLY A 31 5.94 -25.30 -6.32
C GLY A 31 6.52 -24.22 -5.41
N SER A 32 6.70 -24.60 -4.13
CA SER A 32 7.16 -23.67 -3.11
C SER A 32 8.64 -23.29 -3.27
N GLY A 33 8.94 -21.99 -3.15
CA GLY A 33 10.30 -21.43 -3.24
C GLY A 33 10.97 -21.50 -4.62
N ASN A 34 10.25 -21.97 -5.64
CA ASN A 34 10.76 -22.12 -6.99
C ASN A 34 10.64 -20.81 -7.79
N THR A 35 11.48 -20.66 -8.83
CA THR A 35 11.44 -19.55 -9.77
C THR A 35 11.17 -20.02 -11.20
N LEU A 36 10.30 -19.32 -11.90
CA LEU A 36 10.09 -19.46 -13.34
C LEU A 36 10.54 -18.19 -14.07
N ASN A 37 11.60 -18.31 -14.85
CA ASN A 37 12.08 -17.24 -15.73
C ASN A 37 11.35 -17.31 -17.07
N VAL A 38 10.80 -16.20 -17.54
CA VAL A 38 10.07 -16.12 -18.80
C VAL A 38 10.72 -15.07 -19.69
N GLY A 39 11.24 -15.48 -20.85
CA GLY A 39 11.92 -14.61 -21.81
C GLY A 39 11.01 -13.93 -22.84
N GLY A 40 9.72 -14.27 -22.83
CA GLY A 40 8.73 -13.82 -23.82
C GLY A 40 7.37 -13.58 -23.20
N ASN A 41 6.31 -13.55 -24.00
CA ASN A 41 4.97 -13.24 -23.47
C ASN A 41 4.48 -14.30 -22.46
N TRP A 42 3.59 -13.86 -21.59
CA TRP A 42 2.84 -14.69 -20.65
C TRP A 42 1.39 -14.79 -21.15
N SER A 43 0.89 -16.01 -21.31
CA SER A 43 -0.51 -16.27 -21.67
C SER A 43 -1.09 -17.39 -20.81
N GLN A 44 -1.99 -17.05 -19.90
CA GLN A 44 -2.51 -18.01 -18.92
C GLN A 44 -4.03 -18.10 -19.01
N ASP A 45 -4.55 -19.06 -19.77
CA ASP A 45 -5.98 -19.38 -19.85
C ASP A 45 -6.38 -20.56 -18.93
N GLY A 46 -5.38 -21.28 -18.38
CA GLY A 46 -5.55 -22.35 -17.41
C GLY A 46 -5.08 -21.96 -16.00
N GLU A 47 -4.95 -22.97 -15.14
CA GLU A 47 -4.58 -22.76 -13.74
C GLU A 47 -3.06 -22.58 -13.59
N PHE A 48 -2.66 -21.55 -12.83
CA PHE A 48 -1.28 -21.34 -12.39
C PHE A 48 -1.27 -21.29 -10.87
N ILE A 49 -0.57 -22.22 -10.23
CA ILE A 49 -0.47 -22.34 -8.78
C ILE A 49 0.91 -21.83 -8.39
N THR A 50 0.95 -20.73 -7.64
CA THR A 50 2.21 -20.08 -7.26
C THR A 50 2.81 -20.63 -5.97
N SER A 51 1.98 -21.06 -5.02
CA SER A 51 2.39 -21.21 -3.61
C SER A 51 3.09 -19.92 -3.15
N ASP A 52 4.36 -19.99 -2.74
CA ASP A 52 5.25 -18.86 -2.42
C ASP A 52 6.40 -18.68 -3.45
N GLY A 53 6.28 -19.29 -4.64
CA GLY A 53 7.26 -19.20 -5.73
C GLY A 53 7.17 -17.90 -6.52
N GLY A 54 8.26 -17.57 -7.23
CA GLY A 54 8.41 -16.33 -7.99
C GLY A 54 8.42 -16.50 -9.51
N VAL A 55 7.91 -15.49 -10.22
CA VAL A 55 8.04 -15.37 -11.68
C VAL A 55 8.96 -14.21 -12.02
N ARG A 56 9.89 -14.42 -12.96
CA ARG A 56 10.81 -13.39 -13.44
C ARG A 56 10.65 -13.17 -14.94
N LEU A 57 10.40 -11.92 -15.33
CA LEU A 57 10.27 -11.51 -16.73
C LEU A 57 11.66 -11.06 -17.22
N THR A 58 12.32 -11.89 -18.03
CA THR A 58 13.74 -11.74 -18.41
C THR A 58 13.94 -11.49 -19.91
N GLY A 59 12.88 -11.07 -20.61
CA GLY A 59 12.89 -10.89 -22.05
C GLY A 59 13.79 -9.75 -22.54
N SER A 60 13.85 -9.61 -23.86
CA SER A 60 14.56 -8.51 -24.56
C SER A 60 13.64 -7.64 -25.41
N SER A 61 12.36 -7.99 -25.49
CA SER A 61 11.27 -7.25 -26.13
C SER A 61 10.18 -7.02 -25.10
N LEU A 62 9.27 -6.07 -25.35
CA LEU A 62 8.13 -5.82 -24.45
C LEU A 62 7.38 -7.13 -24.19
N GLN A 63 7.31 -7.55 -22.92
CA GLN A 63 6.57 -8.75 -22.52
C GLN A 63 5.12 -8.39 -22.21
N VAL A 64 4.20 -9.05 -22.88
CA VAL A 64 2.76 -8.89 -22.62
C VAL A 64 2.32 -9.96 -21.63
N LEU A 65 1.60 -9.53 -20.58
CA LEU A 65 0.97 -10.39 -19.58
C LEU A 65 -0.53 -10.49 -19.88
N ASP A 66 -0.93 -11.60 -20.50
CA ASP A 66 -2.29 -11.84 -20.99
C ASP A 66 -2.84 -13.19 -20.49
N GLY A 67 -4.13 -13.44 -20.71
CA GLY A 67 -4.81 -14.68 -20.34
C GLY A 67 -6.17 -14.42 -19.68
N LEU A 68 -6.49 -15.22 -18.66
CA LEU A 68 -7.67 -15.10 -17.80
C LEU A 68 -7.92 -13.64 -17.38
N SER A 69 -9.17 -13.33 -17.06
CA SER A 69 -9.55 -12.00 -16.55
C SER A 69 -8.73 -11.58 -15.31
N THR A 70 -8.23 -12.54 -14.54
CA THR A 70 -7.35 -12.29 -13.39
C THR A 70 -6.11 -13.17 -13.45
N LEU A 71 -4.95 -12.53 -13.51
CA LEU A 71 -3.67 -13.15 -13.21
C LEU A 71 -3.36 -12.99 -11.72
N ARG A 72 -2.73 -13.99 -11.11
CA ARG A 72 -2.28 -13.92 -9.71
C ARG A 72 -0.87 -14.49 -9.61
N PHE A 73 0.00 -13.75 -8.94
CA PHE A 73 1.39 -14.11 -8.69
C PHE A 73 1.66 -13.97 -7.19
N HIS A 74 2.53 -14.82 -6.63
CA HIS A 74 3.09 -14.54 -5.32
C HIS A 74 4.15 -13.45 -5.46
N ASP A 75 5.32 -13.76 -6.02
CA ASP A 75 6.33 -12.78 -6.39
C ASP A 75 6.40 -12.61 -7.92
N LEU A 76 6.58 -11.36 -8.37
CA LEU A 76 6.81 -11.01 -9.77
C LEU A 76 7.98 -10.03 -9.88
N GLU A 77 9.02 -10.43 -10.60
CA GLU A 77 10.16 -9.57 -10.91
C GLU A 77 10.15 -9.17 -12.39
N LEU A 78 10.16 -7.86 -12.66
CA LEU A 78 10.47 -7.33 -13.98
C LEU A 78 11.98 -7.08 -14.11
N ASP A 79 12.64 -7.94 -14.87
CA ASP A 79 14.06 -7.84 -15.23
C ASP A 79 14.25 -7.78 -16.75
N ASN A 80 13.48 -6.91 -17.41
CA ASN A 80 13.50 -6.74 -18.86
C ASN A 80 13.55 -5.25 -19.23
N PRO A 81 14.63 -4.74 -19.84
CA PRO A 81 14.77 -3.33 -20.21
C PRO A 81 13.67 -2.81 -21.15
N ALA A 82 13.07 -3.68 -21.97
CA ALA A 82 11.98 -3.33 -22.86
C ALA A 82 10.62 -3.21 -22.14
N GLY A 83 10.54 -3.61 -20.87
CA GLY A 83 9.38 -3.50 -20.01
C GLY A 83 8.39 -4.66 -20.11
N ALA A 84 7.31 -4.54 -19.34
CA ALA A 84 6.17 -5.43 -19.38
C ALA A 84 4.86 -4.63 -19.40
N ARG A 85 3.83 -5.18 -20.05
CA ARG A 85 2.49 -4.58 -20.12
C ARG A 85 1.43 -5.59 -19.68
N VAL A 86 0.53 -5.16 -18.80
CA VAL A 86 -0.61 -5.96 -18.35
C VAL A 86 -1.75 -5.82 -19.36
N ASP A 87 -2.13 -6.92 -20.03
CA ASP A 87 -3.28 -6.95 -20.95
C ASP A 87 -4.47 -7.75 -20.37
N ALA A 88 -4.26 -8.55 -19.31
CA ALA A 88 -5.35 -9.11 -18.49
C ALA A 88 -6.17 -8.03 -17.76
N ASP A 89 -7.43 -8.30 -17.41
CA ASP A 89 -8.27 -7.29 -16.72
C ASP A 89 -7.72 -6.90 -15.35
N SER A 90 -7.14 -7.87 -14.65
CA SER A 90 -6.53 -7.69 -13.34
C SER A 90 -5.30 -8.56 -13.13
N LEU A 91 -4.37 -8.06 -12.30
CA LEU A 91 -3.17 -8.74 -11.85
C LEU A 91 -3.05 -8.54 -10.33
N LEU A 92 -3.05 -9.64 -9.58
CA LEU A 92 -2.95 -9.65 -8.12
C LEU A 92 -1.58 -10.15 -7.68
N LEU A 93 -0.97 -9.47 -6.71
CA LEU A 93 0.27 -9.89 -6.04
C LEU A 93 0.00 -10.23 -4.59
N ASP A 94 0.51 -11.36 -4.12
CA ASP A 94 0.48 -11.75 -2.70
C ASP A 94 1.80 -11.43 -1.97
N GLY A 95 2.91 -11.40 -2.70
CA GLY A 95 4.25 -11.10 -2.22
C GLY A 95 4.81 -9.79 -2.79
N THR A 96 5.93 -9.86 -3.50
CA THR A 96 6.69 -8.69 -3.96
C THR A 96 6.53 -8.49 -5.46
N LEU A 97 6.16 -7.26 -5.87
CA LEU A 97 6.43 -6.76 -7.22
C LEU A 97 7.81 -6.09 -7.23
N GLN A 98 8.81 -6.74 -7.81
CA GLN A 98 10.19 -6.23 -7.90
C GLN A 98 10.44 -5.63 -9.30
N LEU A 99 10.93 -4.39 -9.35
CA LEU A 99 11.22 -3.69 -10.61
C LEU A 99 12.72 -3.46 -10.75
N ALA A 100 13.41 -4.39 -11.43
CA ALA A 100 14.86 -4.36 -11.62
C ALA A 100 15.29 -3.53 -12.84
N GLN A 101 14.53 -3.57 -13.94
CA GLN A 101 14.75 -2.72 -15.12
C GLN A 101 13.52 -2.68 -16.02
N GLY A 102 13.37 -1.60 -16.81
CA GLY A 102 12.24 -1.41 -17.70
C GLY A 102 10.99 -0.86 -17.02
N SER A 103 9.98 -0.52 -17.83
CA SER A 103 8.69 -0.02 -17.33
C SER A 103 7.71 -1.18 -17.13
N PHE A 104 7.14 -1.29 -15.93
CA PHE A 104 5.95 -2.09 -15.68
C PHE A 104 4.71 -1.23 -15.94
N ASP A 105 4.06 -1.46 -17.07
CA ASP A 105 2.87 -0.73 -17.50
C ASP A 105 1.58 -1.47 -17.15
N ALA A 106 0.83 -0.94 -16.20
CA ALA A 106 -0.47 -1.46 -15.82
C ALA A 106 -1.52 -1.29 -16.93
N ASN A 107 -1.27 -0.47 -17.96
CA ASN A 107 -2.13 -0.33 -19.15
C ASN A 107 -3.61 -0.02 -18.83
N GLY A 108 -3.84 0.75 -17.77
CA GLY A 108 -5.19 1.06 -17.26
C GLY A 108 -5.92 -0.10 -16.58
N ARG A 109 -5.30 -1.28 -16.49
CA ARG A 109 -5.81 -2.49 -15.81
C ARG A 109 -5.68 -2.39 -14.29
N GLN A 110 -6.31 -3.33 -13.60
CA GLN A 110 -6.25 -3.39 -12.14
C GLN A 110 -5.02 -4.19 -11.69
N VAL A 111 -3.99 -3.52 -11.21
CA VAL A 111 -2.87 -4.16 -10.50
C VAL A 111 -3.07 -3.94 -9.00
N VAL A 112 -3.02 -5.01 -8.21
CA VAL A 112 -3.31 -4.98 -6.77
C VAL A 112 -2.16 -5.60 -5.99
N LEU A 113 -1.64 -4.86 -5.02
CA LEU A 113 -0.88 -5.44 -3.91
C LEU A 113 -1.91 -5.92 -2.86
N VAL A 114 -2.11 -7.24 -2.79
CA VAL A 114 -3.10 -7.86 -1.93
C VAL A 114 -2.66 -7.78 -0.46
N SER A 115 -3.62 -7.60 0.43
CA SER A 115 -3.39 -7.69 1.87
C SER A 115 -4.55 -8.43 2.50
N ASP A 116 -4.24 -9.54 3.17
CA ASP A 116 -5.20 -10.39 3.88
C ASP A 116 -4.56 -10.96 5.16
N ALA A 117 -5.22 -11.93 5.79
CA ALA A 117 -4.73 -12.56 7.01
C ALA A 117 -3.42 -13.36 6.85
N SER A 118 -3.06 -13.73 5.60
CA SER A 118 -1.83 -14.48 5.30
C SER A 118 -0.62 -13.59 5.08
N GLY A 119 -0.83 -12.34 4.66
CA GLY A 119 0.27 -11.46 4.34
C GLY A 119 -0.15 -10.13 3.74
N THR A 120 0.84 -9.29 3.44
CA THR A 120 0.65 -8.01 2.74
C THR A 120 1.71 -7.89 1.67
N ALA A 121 1.25 -7.83 0.43
CA ALA A 121 2.09 -7.62 -0.73
C ALA A 121 2.70 -6.22 -0.74
N ARG A 122 3.80 -6.08 -1.47
CA ARG A 122 4.57 -4.83 -1.53
C ARG A 122 5.12 -4.55 -2.92
N LEU A 123 5.39 -3.28 -3.19
CA LEU A 123 6.31 -2.88 -4.24
C LEU A 123 7.73 -2.94 -3.67
N GLY A 124 8.58 -3.78 -4.25
CA GLY A 124 9.99 -3.84 -3.91
C GLY A 124 10.75 -2.58 -4.34
N PRO A 125 12.04 -2.46 -4.01
CA PRO A 125 12.89 -1.37 -4.47
C PRO A 125 12.81 -1.21 -5.99
N VAL A 126 12.62 0.01 -6.48
CA VAL A 126 12.61 0.29 -7.92
C VAL A 126 13.98 0.78 -8.32
N ALA A 127 14.68 -0.02 -9.13
CA ALA A 127 16.02 0.32 -9.59
C ALA A 127 16.03 1.58 -10.49
N PRO A 128 17.18 2.28 -10.65
CA PRO A 128 17.26 3.50 -11.45
C PRO A 128 16.84 3.36 -12.92
N GLY A 129 16.92 2.16 -13.49
CA GLY A 129 16.49 1.85 -14.86
C GLY A 129 15.06 1.31 -14.97
N ALA A 130 14.31 1.29 -13.88
CA ALA A 130 12.97 0.72 -13.80
C ALA A 130 11.91 1.79 -13.50
N SER A 131 10.65 1.50 -13.82
CA SER A 131 9.52 2.38 -13.46
C SER A 131 8.21 1.61 -13.41
N TYR A 132 7.21 2.21 -12.75
CA TYR A 132 5.82 1.74 -12.76
C TYR A 132 4.94 2.79 -13.44
N ALA A 133 4.10 2.37 -14.39
CA ALA A 133 3.16 3.23 -15.10
C ALA A 133 1.71 2.78 -14.88
N GLY A 134 0.83 3.76 -14.61
CA GLY A 134 -0.58 3.53 -14.31
C GLY A 134 -0.92 3.57 -12.83
N ALA A 135 -2.16 3.23 -12.49
CA ALA A 135 -2.62 3.21 -11.11
C ALA A 135 -2.34 1.84 -10.46
N LEU A 136 -1.82 1.86 -9.24
CA LEU A 136 -1.65 0.70 -8.37
C LEU A 136 -2.72 0.76 -7.28
N ARG A 137 -3.39 -0.37 -7.00
CA ARG A 137 -4.21 -0.54 -5.80
C ARG A 137 -3.37 -1.15 -4.70
N VAL A 138 -3.33 -0.51 -3.54
CA VAL A 138 -2.56 -0.95 -2.38
C VAL A 138 -3.54 -1.25 -1.26
N GLN A 139 -3.57 -2.50 -0.80
CA GLN A 139 -4.45 -2.95 0.26
C GLN A 139 -3.73 -2.97 1.61
N ARG A 140 -4.51 -2.80 2.68
CA ARG A 140 -4.13 -3.05 4.05
C ARG A 140 -5.26 -3.78 4.76
N PHE A 141 -4.99 -5.03 5.11
CA PHE A 141 -5.85 -5.83 5.95
C PHE A 141 -5.86 -5.30 7.39
N VAL A 142 -7.05 -5.19 7.95
CA VAL A 142 -7.29 -4.89 9.35
C VAL A 142 -7.98 -6.10 9.98
N PRO A 143 -7.35 -6.81 10.93
CA PRO A 143 -7.98 -7.95 11.58
C PRO A 143 -9.16 -7.51 12.44
N ALA A 144 -10.10 -8.43 12.67
CA ALA A 144 -11.20 -8.23 13.61
C ALA A 144 -10.66 -7.88 15.00
N GLY A 145 -11.35 -6.97 15.70
CA GLY A 145 -10.86 -6.48 16.98
C GLY A 145 -11.58 -5.20 17.42
N ALA A 146 -10.84 -4.28 18.04
CA ALA A 146 -11.38 -3.01 18.48
C ALA A 146 -11.65 -2.06 17.30
N THR A 147 -12.81 -1.42 17.32
CA THR A 147 -13.03 -0.19 16.55
C THR A 147 -12.32 0.94 17.28
N ASN A 148 -11.29 1.51 16.66
CA ASN A 148 -10.45 2.52 17.30
C ASN A 148 -9.71 3.37 16.26
N TRP A 149 -8.96 4.35 16.75
CA TRP A 149 -7.99 5.12 15.98
C TRP A 149 -6.90 4.23 15.41
N ARG A 150 -6.48 4.51 14.18
CA ARG A 150 -5.30 3.92 13.54
C ARG A 150 -4.52 5.00 12.82
N GLY A 151 -3.20 4.91 12.89
CA GLY A 151 -2.32 5.67 12.01
C GLY A 151 -2.43 5.12 10.59
N LEU A 152 -2.81 5.97 9.65
CA LEU A 152 -2.90 5.67 8.22
C LEU A 152 -2.01 6.61 7.42
N SER A 153 -1.63 6.15 6.24
CA SER A 153 -0.98 6.95 5.20
C SER A 153 -1.41 6.44 3.83
N ALA A 154 -1.15 7.22 2.79
CA ALA A 154 -1.47 6.83 1.43
C ALA A 154 -0.17 6.68 0.62
N PRO A 155 0.21 5.47 0.21
CA PRO A 155 1.41 5.24 -0.59
C PRO A 155 1.22 5.55 -2.10
N ILE A 156 0.38 6.54 -2.39
CA ILE A 156 0.03 7.01 -3.72
C ILE A 156 0.09 8.54 -3.78
N SER A 157 0.44 9.09 -4.93
CA SER A 157 0.53 10.55 -5.15
C SER A 157 -0.74 11.16 -5.75
N THR A 158 -1.74 10.34 -6.08
CA THR A 158 -3.01 10.79 -6.65
C THR A 158 -4.18 10.13 -5.93
N GLY A 159 -5.19 10.90 -5.55
CA GLY A 159 -6.34 10.39 -4.78
C GLY A 159 -6.75 11.35 -3.68
N THR A 160 -7.86 11.04 -3.01
CA THR A 160 -8.43 11.85 -1.93
C THR A 160 -8.95 10.95 -0.81
N LEU A 161 -9.26 11.56 0.34
CA LEU A 161 -9.87 10.88 1.50
C LEU A 161 -11.17 10.12 1.14
N ALA A 162 -11.81 10.43 0.01
CA ALA A 162 -12.99 9.73 -0.51
C ALA A 162 -12.74 8.25 -0.80
N GLN A 163 -11.48 7.81 -0.96
CA GLN A 163 -11.15 6.40 -1.13
C GLN A 163 -11.38 5.64 0.19
N TRP A 164 -10.87 6.14 1.31
CA TRP A 164 -11.11 5.52 2.63
C TRP A 164 -12.57 5.53 3.06
N LYS A 165 -13.35 6.50 2.59
CA LYS A 165 -14.82 6.49 2.78
C LYS A 165 -15.48 5.23 2.18
N GLN A 166 -14.89 4.58 1.19
CA GLN A 166 -15.46 3.33 0.66
C GLN A 166 -15.23 2.14 1.59
N ASP A 167 -14.23 2.22 2.47
CA ASP A 167 -13.76 1.09 3.27
C ASP A 167 -14.30 1.13 4.70
N PHE A 168 -14.47 2.33 5.28
CA PHE A 168 -15.00 2.51 6.63
C PHE A 168 -15.82 3.80 6.78
N PHE A 169 -16.66 3.82 7.83
CA PHE A 169 -17.54 4.96 8.10
C PHE A 169 -16.73 6.19 8.55
N THR A 170 -17.14 7.38 8.11
CA THR A 170 -16.45 8.65 8.39
C THR A 170 -17.41 9.70 8.90
N ALA A 171 -16.98 10.57 9.80
CA ALA A 171 -17.86 11.48 10.51
C ALA A 171 -17.16 12.79 10.90
N GLY A 172 -17.96 13.85 11.14
CA GLY A 172 -17.53 15.10 11.76
C GLY A 172 -16.69 16.03 10.89
N PHE A 173 -16.79 15.89 9.56
CA PHE A 173 -16.21 16.84 8.61
C PHE A 173 -16.99 16.85 7.28
N PRO A 174 -16.90 17.92 6.47
CA PRO A 174 -17.65 18.04 5.22
C PRO A 174 -17.43 16.88 4.24
N GLY A 175 -18.54 16.35 3.68
CA GLY A 175 -18.51 15.25 2.70
C GLY A 175 -18.32 13.83 3.28
N SER A 176 -18.05 13.70 4.59
CA SER A 176 -18.05 12.41 5.30
C SER A 176 -19.43 11.72 5.28
N HIS A 177 -19.57 10.51 5.84
CA HIS A 177 -20.88 9.86 5.94
C HIS A 177 -21.81 10.55 6.94
N ALA A 178 -21.26 11.09 8.04
CA ALA A 178 -22.00 11.87 9.03
C ALA A 178 -21.33 13.25 9.27
N PRO A 179 -21.52 14.22 8.35
CA PRO A 179 -20.78 15.49 8.40
C PRO A 179 -21.01 16.34 9.65
N SER A 180 -22.22 16.28 10.22
CA SER A 180 -22.61 17.05 11.41
C SER A 180 -22.41 16.30 12.73
N PHE A 181 -21.67 15.19 12.71
CA PHE A 181 -21.44 14.40 13.92
C PHE A 181 -20.60 15.20 14.93
N ASP A 182 -21.19 15.47 16.09
CA ASP A 182 -20.61 16.24 17.17
C ASP A 182 -20.46 15.41 18.46
N SER A 183 -19.49 15.79 19.28
CA SER A 183 -19.23 15.12 20.56
C SER A 183 -18.83 16.14 21.64
N PRO A 184 -19.61 16.29 22.73
CA PRO A 184 -20.85 15.55 23.04
C PRO A 184 -22.00 15.81 22.05
N PRO A 185 -22.99 14.89 21.94
CA PRO A 185 -24.10 15.05 21.01
C PRO A 185 -24.89 16.34 21.24
N GLY A 186 -25.08 17.13 20.18
CA GLY A 186 -25.78 18.42 20.21
C GLY A 186 -24.93 19.62 20.68
N SER A 187 -23.63 19.44 20.89
CA SER A 187 -22.71 20.53 21.25
C SER A 187 -22.36 21.47 20.10
N GLY A 188 -22.50 21.01 18.85
CA GLY A 188 -21.95 21.68 17.68
C GLY A 188 -20.43 21.60 17.55
N ILE A 189 -19.74 20.91 18.46
CA ILE A 189 -18.30 20.65 18.40
C ILE A 189 -18.11 19.39 17.57
N LEU A 190 -17.75 19.57 16.29
CA LEU A 190 -17.57 18.45 15.36
C LEU A 190 -16.48 17.51 15.85
N TRP A 191 -16.71 16.20 15.68
CA TRP A 191 -15.74 15.17 16.02
C TRP A 191 -15.24 14.51 14.72
N PRO A 192 -14.16 15.05 14.11
CA PRO A 192 -13.66 14.52 12.86
C PRO A 192 -13.04 13.14 13.10
N SER A 193 -13.56 12.13 12.40
CA SER A 193 -13.11 10.73 12.48
C SER A 193 -11.85 10.44 11.67
N ILE A 194 -11.38 11.41 10.88
CA ILE A 194 -10.08 11.43 10.23
C ILE A 194 -9.42 12.73 10.67
N ARG A 195 -8.16 12.68 11.05
CA ARG A 195 -7.41 13.85 11.51
C ARG A 195 -6.03 13.92 10.87
N THR A 196 -5.61 15.14 10.56
CA THR A 196 -4.23 15.51 10.26
C THR A 196 -3.62 16.19 11.48
N TYR A 197 -2.39 16.66 11.36
CA TYR A 197 -1.73 17.43 12.41
C TYR A 197 -1.32 18.79 11.86
N ASP A 198 -1.73 19.86 12.53
CA ASP A 198 -1.22 21.22 12.37
C ASP A 198 -0.15 21.46 13.44
N GLU A 199 1.10 21.53 13.02
CA GLU A 199 2.24 21.77 13.91
C GLU A 199 2.27 23.20 14.44
N SER A 200 1.59 24.14 13.78
CA SER A 200 1.59 25.54 14.18
C SER A 200 0.54 25.89 15.23
N ASP A 201 -0.27 24.93 15.68
CA ASP A 201 -1.31 25.15 16.69
C ASP A 201 -0.66 25.45 18.07
N PRO A 202 -0.94 26.63 18.67
CA PRO A 202 -0.36 27.04 19.95
C PRO A 202 -1.13 26.49 21.18
N GLY A 203 -1.97 25.49 20.99
CA GLY A 203 -2.74 24.84 22.05
C GLY A 203 -1.85 24.28 23.16
N PRO A 204 -2.32 24.27 24.42
CA PRO A 204 -1.52 23.82 25.56
C PRO A 204 -1.24 22.30 25.57
N ASP A 205 -1.97 21.51 24.79
CA ASP A 205 -1.80 20.06 24.72
C ASP A 205 -1.42 19.63 23.29
N MET A 206 -0.52 18.65 23.18
CA MET A 206 -0.09 18.05 21.91
C MET A 206 -1.26 17.46 21.09
N ALA A 207 -2.40 17.19 21.71
CA ALA A 207 -3.60 16.72 21.01
C ALA A 207 -4.36 17.85 20.30
N ASP A 208 -4.10 19.12 20.63
CA ASP A 208 -4.80 20.28 20.06
C ASP A 208 -4.45 20.47 18.58
N GLY A 209 -3.22 20.12 18.17
CA GLY A 209 -2.81 20.11 16.75
C GLY A 209 -3.55 19.07 15.89
N LEU A 210 -4.30 18.13 16.47
CA LEU A 210 -5.09 17.16 15.69
C LEU A 210 -6.39 17.78 15.16
N GLU A 211 -6.36 18.20 13.90
CA GLU A 211 -7.49 18.81 13.21
C GLU A 211 -8.17 17.88 12.21
N GLY A 212 -9.47 18.11 11.95
CA GLY A 212 -10.20 17.41 10.90
C GLY A 212 -9.89 17.97 9.51
N PRO A 213 -10.02 17.17 8.43
CA PRO A 213 -9.85 17.66 7.07
C PRO A 213 -10.93 18.69 6.72
N GLY A 214 -10.63 19.58 5.77
CA GLY A 214 -11.57 20.56 5.25
C GLY A 214 -12.71 19.92 4.45
N HIS A 215 -12.45 18.83 3.73
CA HIS A 215 -13.47 18.08 2.99
C HIS A 215 -13.04 16.64 2.69
N ILE A 216 -13.99 15.74 2.41
CA ILE A 216 -13.68 14.37 1.94
C ILE A 216 -12.90 14.33 0.61
N THR A 217 -12.90 15.43 -0.15
CA THR A 217 -12.16 15.54 -1.40
C THR A 217 -10.75 16.09 -1.20
N ASP A 218 -10.32 16.32 0.03
CA ASP A 218 -8.95 16.74 0.30
C ASP A 218 -7.98 15.68 -0.21
N PRO A 219 -6.93 16.09 -0.94
CA PRO A 219 -6.01 15.16 -1.56
C PRO A 219 -5.17 14.45 -0.50
N PHE A 220 -4.80 13.20 -0.80
CA PHE A 220 -3.72 12.58 -0.06
C PHE A 220 -2.42 13.35 -0.28
N VAL A 221 -1.73 13.66 0.82
CA VAL A 221 -0.38 14.23 0.80
C VAL A 221 0.65 13.13 1.06
N VAL A 222 1.62 12.99 0.16
CA VAL A 222 2.71 12.03 0.29
C VAL A 222 3.51 12.30 1.57
N GLY A 223 3.72 11.25 2.37
CA GLY A 223 4.49 11.33 3.62
C GLY A 223 3.72 11.90 4.82
N ARG A 224 2.49 12.40 4.62
CA ARG A 224 1.61 12.83 5.71
C ARG A 224 1.00 11.62 6.39
N GLY A 225 1.00 11.62 7.72
CA GLY A 225 0.24 10.68 8.52
C GLY A 225 -1.16 11.21 8.79
N TYR A 226 -2.09 10.28 9.01
CA TYR A 226 -3.48 10.56 9.35
C TYR A 226 -3.85 9.67 10.52
N MET A 227 -4.63 10.20 11.46
CA MET A 227 -5.31 9.37 12.45
C MET A 227 -6.74 9.13 11.96
N ALA A 228 -7.14 7.88 11.82
CA ALA A 228 -8.48 7.52 11.38
C ALA A 228 -9.16 6.59 12.38
N TRP A 229 -10.34 6.98 12.85
CA TRP A 229 -11.23 6.09 13.57
C TRP A 229 -11.91 5.16 12.56
N CYS A 230 -11.61 3.87 12.63
CA CYS A 230 -12.07 2.90 11.64
C CYS A 230 -12.63 1.64 12.29
N GLY A 231 -13.71 1.13 11.70
CA GLY A 231 -14.43 -0.07 12.11
C GLY A 231 -15.86 -0.09 11.57
N ASP A 232 -16.57 -1.21 11.75
CA ASP A 232 -17.95 -1.41 11.29
C ASP A 232 -19.04 -1.27 12.39
N ALA A 233 -18.64 -1.20 13.67
CA ALA A 233 -19.52 -0.92 14.81
C ALA A 233 -18.81 -0.12 15.92
N LEU A 234 -19.52 0.28 16.98
CA LEU A 234 -19.03 1.24 17.98
C LEU A 234 -17.81 0.77 18.81
N LEU A 235 -17.74 -0.51 19.16
CA LEU A 235 -16.73 -1.04 20.08
C LEU A 235 -15.82 -2.07 19.42
N THR A 236 -16.37 -2.89 18.53
CA THR A 236 -15.67 -3.96 17.84
C THR A 236 -15.90 -3.85 16.34
N THR A 237 -14.95 -4.34 15.56
CA THR A 237 -15.05 -4.43 14.10
C THR A 237 -14.81 -5.85 13.63
N ASN A 238 -15.53 -6.29 12.59
CA ASN A 238 -15.08 -7.43 11.79
C ASN A 238 -13.79 -7.07 11.05
N GLU A 239 -13.13 -8.07 10.48
CA GLU A 239 -12.01 -7.83 9.58
C GLU A 239 -12.47 -7.09 8.33
N PHE A 240 -11.62 -6.20 7.82
CA PHE A 240 -11.88 -5.44 6.60
C PHE A 240 -10.55 -5.08 5.92
N VAL A 241 -10.63 -4.59 4.70
CA VAL A 241 -9.48 -4.13 3.92
C VAL A 241 -9.66 -2.65 3.66
N ILE A 242 -8.65 -1.87 4.02
CA ILE A 242 -8.50 -0.49 3.57
C ILE A 242 -7.73 -0.53 2.25
N ASP A 243 -8.20 0.17 1.22
CA ASP A 243 -7.47 0.28 -0.04
C ASP A 243 -7.37 1.71 -0.56
N VAL A 244 -6.25 1.97 -1.22
CA VAL A 244 -6.09 3.18 -2.01
C VAL A 244 -5.65 2.81 -3.41
N ARG A 245 -6.09 3.57 -4.40
CA ARG A 245 -5.77 3.41 -5.81
C ARG A 245 -5.31 4.74 -6.41
N GLY A 246 -4.10 4.74 -6.96
CA GLY A 246 -3.52 5.90 -7.61
C GLY A 246 -2.11 5.60 -8.12
N THR A 247 -1.39 6.63 -8.55
CA THR A 247 0.00 6.49 -8.96
C THR A 247 0.83 6.14 -7.72
N PRO A 248 1.52 4.99 -7.66
CA PRO A 248 2.32 4.64 -6.49
C PRO A 248 3.46 5.61 -6.31
N VAL A 249 3.78 5.93 -5.06
CA VAL A 249 5.00 6.68 -4.75
C VAL A 249 6.18 5.71 -4.83
N VAL A 250 7.24 6.16 -5.48
CA VAL A 250 8.50 5.42 -5.59
C VAL A 250 9.63 6.33 -5.14
N ALA A 251 10.43 5.87 -4.17
CA ALA A 251 11.61 6.59 -3.70
C ALA A 251 12.85 6.28 -4.56
N GLN A 252 12.82 6.61 -5.86
CA GLN A 252 14.02 6.48 -6.72
C GLN A 252 15.13 7.45 -6.31
N THR A 253 14.73 8.58 -5.75
CA THR A 253 15.57 9.54 -5.03
C THR A 253 15.10 9.58 -3.58
N PRO A 254 15.96 9.98 -2.62
CA PRO A 254 15.53 10.21 -1.25
C PRO A 254 14.28 11.09 -1.23
N LEU A 255 13.23 10.59 -0.59
CA LEU A 255 11.96 11.28 -0.47
C LEU A 255 11.98 12.09 0.82
N ALA A 256 11.86 13.42 0.71
CA ALA A 256 11.70 14.28 1.87
C ALA A 256 10.28 14.11 2.43
N LEU A 257 10.18 13.92 3.75
CA LEU A 257 8.90 13.90 4.46
C LEU A 257 8.48 15.32 4.83
N PRO A 258 7.17 15.60 4.93
CA PRO A 258 6.64 16.94 5.22
C PRO A 258 6.76 17.25 6.71
N VAL A 259 7.97 17.54 7.18
CA VAL A 259 8.27 17.94 8.56
C VAL A 259 8.32 19.45 8.66
N GLY A 260 7.71 20.01 9.70
CA GLY A 260 7.74 21.44 10.04
C GLY A 260 8.21 21.68 11.48
N TRP A 261 8.54 22.94 11.76
CA TRP A 261 8.81 23.45 13.11
C TRP A 261 8.37 24.90 13.22
N THR A 262 7.64 25.23 14.27
CA THR A 262 7.11 26.55 14.61
C THR A 262 7.35 26.81 16.10
N ASP A 263 7.90 27.97 16.44
CA ASP A 263 8.00 28.44 17.84
C ASP A 263 6.66 29.06 18.25
N THR A 264 5.85 28.31 19.02
CA THR A 264 4.59 28.83 19.58
C THR A 264 4.80 29.52 20.93
N GLY A 265 6.02 29.44 21.48
CA GLY A 265 6.36 29.86 22.83
C GLY A 265 6.11 28.80 23.90
N ASP A 266 5.63 27.60 23.52
CA ASP A 266 5.51 26.43 24.39
C ASP A 266 6.29 25.23 23.82
N PRO A 267 7.52 24.98 24.31
CA PRO A 267 8.38 23.93 23.78
C PRO A 267 7.85 22.51 24.05
N ALA A 268 6.78 22.32 24.82
CA ALA A 268 6.16 21.01 25.01
C ALA A 268 5.32 20.56 23.82
N VAL A 269 4.84 21.50 23.00
CA VAL A 269 3.97 21.25 21.83
C VAL A 269 4.62 21.63 20.49
N ASP A 270 5.72 22.38 20.50
CA ASP A 270 6.49 22.72 19.30
C ASP A 270 7.18 21.49 18.66
N GLY A 271 7.18 21.39 17.33
CA GLY A 271 7.93 20.37 16.59
C GLY A 271 7.25 19.00 16.47
N TRP A 272 6.07 18.80 17.03
CA TRP A 272 5.30 17.58 16.82
C TRP A 272 4.81 17.49 15.37
N ASN A 273 5.01 16.32 14.76
CA ASN A 273 4.61 16.07 13.38
C ASN A 273 3.93 14.71 13.26
N LEU A 274 2.87 14.62 12.45
CA LEU A 274 2.23 13.35 12.11
C LEU A 274 2.69 12.89 10.73
N LEU A 275 3.65 11.96 10.72
CA LEU A 275 4.25 11.41 9.51
C LEU A 275 3.70 10.03 9.18
N GLY A 276 3.63 9.72 7.90
CA GLY A 276 3.09 8.47 7.39
C GLY A 276 4.06 7.83 6.41
N ASN A 277 4.09 6.50 6.35
CA ASN A 277 4.88 5.78 5.36
C ASN A 277 4.39 6.15 3.94
N PRO A 278 5.21 6.80 3.10
CA PRO A 278 4.80 7.18 1.75
C PRO A 278 4.91 6.05 0.74
N LEU A 279 5.49 4.90 1.08
CA LEU A 279 5.80 3.83 0.14
C LEU A 279 4.86 2.64 0.29
N PRO A 280 4.51 1.94 -0.82
CA PRO A 280 3.73 0.70 -0.76
C PRO A 280 4.63 -0.48 -0.36
N SER A 281 5.42 -0.29 0.69
CA SER A 281 6.40 -1.24 1.23
C SER A 281 6.70 -0.89 2.69
N PRO A 282 7.06 -1.86 3.54
CA PRO A 282 7.60 -1.56 4.87
C PRO A 282 8.83 -0.65 4.78
N ILE A 283 8.94 0.28 5.73
CA ILE A 283 10.14 1.10 5.92
C ILE A 283 11.01 0.46 6.98
N ASP A 284 12.31 0.37 6.69
CA ASP A 284 13.33 0.16 7.71
C ASP A 284 13.67 1.50 8.35
N PHE A 285 13.23 1.70 9.60
CA PHE A 285 13.41 2.96 10.32
C PHE A 285 14.88 3.33 10.49
N GLY A 286 15.76 2.35 10.66
CA GLY A 286 17.21 2.57 10.77
C GLY A 286 17.86 3.09 9.49
N GLN A 287 17.14 3.10 8.36
CA GLN A 287 17.58 3.69 7.10
C GLN A 287 17.05 5.12 6.87
N ILE A 288 16.26 5.66 7.79
CA ILE A 288 15.78 7.04 7.71
C ILE A 288 16.93 7.99 8.06
N ALA A 289 17.24 8.90 7.14
CA ALA A 289 18.16 10.00 7.42
C ALA A 289 17.42 11.08 8.21
N LEU A 290 17.74 11.21 9.50
CA LEU A 290 17.20 12.24 10.37
C LEU A 290 17.96 13.56 10.22
N GLY A 291 17.24 14.68 10.29
CA GLY A 291 17.84 15.99 10.41
C GLY A 291 18.54 16.17 11.77
N ALA A 292 19.43 17.15 11.89
CA ALA A 292 20.16 17.40 13.15
C ALA A 292 19.23 17.73 14.33
N ASP A 293 18.03 18.25 14.03
CA ASP A 293 17.02 18.70 14.99
C ASP A 293 15.84 17.71 15.11
N VAL A 294 16.00 16.47 14.60
CA VAL A 294 14.99 15.41 14.72
C VAL A 294 15.52 14.34 15.67
N GLU A 295 14.80 14.13 16.76
CA GLU A 295 15.13 13.09 17.75
C GLU A 295 14.93 11.68 17.15
N SER A 296 15.70 10.69 17.63
CA SER A 296 15.58 9.28 17.22
C SER A 296 14.44 8.55 17.94
N GLU A 297 13.36 9.27 18.25
CA GLU A 297 12.22 8.82 19.03
C GLU A 297 10.95 8.85 18.18
N PHE A 298 10.13 7.80 18.31
CA PHE A 298 8.84 7.76 17.63
C PHE A 298 7.78 7.01 18.43
N TRP A 299 6.53 7.34 18.15
CA TRP A 299 5.36 6.75 18.78
C TRP A 299 4.47 6.07 17.73
N VAL A 300 4.02 4.86 18.05
CA VAL A 300 3.04 4.12 17.24
C VAL A 300 1.81 3.86 18.10
N PHE A 301 0.64 4.30 17.63
CA PHE A 301 -0.62 4.05 18.32
C PHE A 301 -1.03 2.58 18.20
N ASP A 302 -1.25 1.91 19.34
CA ASP A 302 -1.83 0.57 19.39
C ASP A 302 -3.36 0.66 19.53
N PRO A 303 -4.13 0.28 18.49
CA PRO A 303 -5.59 0.32 18.52
C PRO A 303 -6.22 -0.67 19.51
N VAL A 304 -5.53 -1.74 19.90
CA VAL A 304 -6.02 -2.73 20.86
C VAL A 304 -5.85 -2.23 22.28
N ALA A 305 -4.66 -1.72 22.61
CA ALA A 305 -4.38 -1.16 23.93
C ALA A 305 -4.98 0.25 24.14
N GLY A 306 -5.23 0.99 23.05
CA GLY A 306 -5.70 2.37 23.10
C GLY A 306 -4.64 3.36 23.59
N THR A 307 -3.36 3.02 23.40
CA THR A 307 -2.21 3.80 23.91
C THR A 307 -1.12 3.92 22.85
N ASN A 308 -0.31 4.98 22.94
CA ASN A 308 0.92 5.08 22.14
C ASN A 308 2.02 4.18 22.74
N ALA A 309 2.64 3.35 21.90
CA ALA A 309 3.89 2.67 22.22
C ALA A 309 5.08 3.56 21.82
N PHE A 310 6.05 3.69 22.71
CA PHE A 310 7.27 4.49 22.53
C PHE A 310 8.44 3.61 22.07
N TRP A 311 9.23 4.12 21.13
CA TRP A 311 10.44 3.50 20.64
C TRP A 311 11.58 4.53 20.54
N ASN A 312 12.79 4.09 20.86
CA ASN A 312 14.01 4.86 20.72
C ASN A 312 15.07 3.97 20.04
N GLU A 313 15.65 4.42 18.94
CA GLU A 313 16.61 3.66 18.13
C GLU A 313 18.10 3.93 18.45
N THR A 314 18.44 4.28 19.69
CA THR A 314 19.86 4.37 20.14
C THR A 314 20.64 3.07 20.05
#